data_AF-A0A7V0YE73-F1
#
_entry.id   AF-A0A7V0YE73-F1
#
_cell.length_a   1.000
_cell.length_b   1.000
_cell.length_c   1.000
_cell.angle_alpha   90.00
_cell.angle_beta   90.00
_cell.angle_gamma   90.00
#
_symmetry.space_group_name_H-M   'P 1'
#
loop_
_entity.id
_entity.type
_entity.pdbx_description
1 polymer ?
#
loop_
_entity_poly.entity_id
_entity_poly.type
_entity_poly.pdbx_seq_one_letter_code
_entity_poly.pdbx_strand_id
1 'polypeptide(L)'
;MWTKVELAVSAGSGREFEVVCIRPGRANGLEYPPEVLAASVPLWDGVTSFVDHASAIDRTRAGYRSVRDVCGVVVSPSWEATRGIVARLRLTGRAGEELTPLLEALVQARQTAEPAPNVGLSADLLVAHDGRRVQAIERVLAVDVVV
;
A
#
# COMPACT_ATOMS: atom_id res chain seq x y z
N MET A 1 3.46 -7.00 11.16
CA MET A 1 2.39 -7.76 10.51
C MET A 1 1.99 -6.94 9.30
N TRP A 2 2.39 -7.37 8.11
CA TRP A 2 2.09 -6.67 6.87
C TRP A 2 0.66 -7.03 6.44
N THR A 3 -0.04 -6.06 5.87
CA THR A 3 -1.42 -6.22 5.37
C THR A 3 -1.37 -7.15 4.16
N LYS A 4 -1.90 -8.38 4.27
CA LYS A 4 -2.07 -9.28 3.12
C LYS A 4 -2.96 -8.55 2.11
N VAL A 5 -2.43 -8.21 0.93
CA VAL A 5 -3.18 -7.42 -0.06
C VAL A 5 -4.45 -8.18 -0.45
N GLU A 6 -5.60 -7.53 -0.44
CA GLU A 6 -6.75 -7.98 -1.22
C GLU A 6 -6.68 -7.23 -2.53
N LEU A 7 -6.41 -7.96 -3.61
CA LEU A 7 -6.26 -7.43 -4.97
C LEU A 7 -7.48 -7.83 -5.81
N ALA A 8 -8.13 -6.87 -6.47
CA ALA A 8 -9.17 -7.16 -7.47
C ALA A 8 -9.00 -6.26 -8.70
N VAL A 9 -9.11 -6.80 -9.91
CA VAL A 9 -8.97 -5.99 -11.14
C VAL A 9 -10.19 -5.08 -11.29
N SER A 10 -9.95 -3.76 -11.37
CA SER A 10 -10.96 -2.77 -11.76
C SER A 10 -11.08 -2.73 -13.28
N ALA A 11 -12.30 -2.67 -13.83
CA ALA A 11 -12.53 -2.66 -15.28
C ALA A 11 -11.67 -1.57 -15.97
N GLY A 12 -10.72 -2.00 -16.81
CA GLY A 12 -9.65 -1.16 -17.36
C GLY A 12 -8.46 -1.98 -17.85
N SER A 13 -7.40 -1.31 -18.30
CA SER A 13 -6.25 -1.83 -19.08
C SER A 13 -5.31 -2.84 -18.39
N GLY A 14 -5.74 -3.59 -17.38
CA GLY A 14 -4.89 -4.54 -16.63
C GLY A 14 -3.87 -3.88 -15.69
N ARG A 15 -3.92 -2.56 -15.51
CA ARG A 15 -2.97 -1.78 -14.71
C ARG A 15 -3.54 -1.19 -13.43
N GLU A 16 -4.75 -1.59 -13.04
CA GLU A 16 -5.39 -1.12 -11.81
C GLU A 16 -5.88 -2.29 -10.96
N PHE A 17 -5.50 -2.26 -9.69
CA PHE A 17 -5.86 -3.27 -8.71
C PHE A 17 -6.52 -2.58 -7.52
N GLU A 18 -7.72 -2.99 -7.13
CA GLU A 18 -8.25 -2.72 -5.79
C GLU A 18 -7.22 -3.21 -4.77
N VAL A 19 -6.97 -2.45 -3.72
CA VAL A 19 -5.98 -2.77 -2.70
C VAL A 19 -6.50 -2.39 -1.33
N VAL A 20 -6.11 -3.14 -0.31
CA VAL A 20 -6.23 -2.72 1.09
C VAL A 20 -4.88 -2.13 1.51
N CYS A 21 -4.82 -0.80 1.67
CA CYS A 21 -3.59 -0.09 2.03
C CYS A 21 -3.20 -0.34 3.49
N ILE A 22 -4.18 -0.33 4.41
CA ILE A 22 -3.97 -0.61 5.84
C ILE A 22 -5.27 -1.10 6.49
N ARG A 23 -5.12 -2.06 7.42
CA ARG A 23 -6.21 -2.56 8.29
C ARG A 23 -6.12 -1.96 9.69
N PRO A 24 -7.25 -1.80 10.40
CA PRO A 24 -7.23 -1.51 11.83
C PRO A 24 -6.49 -2.58 12.61
N GLY A 25 -5.93 -2.19 13.76
CA GLY A 25 -5.26 -3.10 14.69
C GLY A 25 -3.78 -2.84 14.80
N ARG A 26 -3.01 -3.87 15.15
CA ARG A 26 -1.60 -3.72 15.53
C ARG A 26 -0.64 -3.93 14.36
N ALA A 27 0.21 -2.94 14.11
CA ALA A 27 1.29 -3.02 13.14
C ALA A 27 2.50 -2.23 13.65
N ASN A 28 3.71 -2.76 13.46
CA ASN A 28 4.98 -2.11 13.83
C ASN A 28 5.03 -1.60 15.28
N GLY A 29 4.42 -2.35 16.22
CA GLY A 29 4.39 -1.99 17.64
C GLY A 29 3.36 -0.92 18.02
N LEU A 30 2.65 -0.36 17.03
CA LEU A 30 1.57 0.62 17.20
C LEU A 30 0.20 -0.02 17.00
N GLU A 31 -0.81 0.56 17.62
CA GLU A 31 -2.22 0.23 17.47
C GLU A 31 -2.90 1.34 16.67
N TYR A 32 -3.47 0.97 15.52
CA TYR A 32 -4.16 1.85 14.57
C TYR A 32 -5.67 1.71 14.76
N PRO A 33 -6.33 2.68 15.42
CA PRO A 33 -7.75 2.62 15.67
C PRO A 33 -8.56 2.85 14.38
N PRO A 34 -9.72 2.19 14.22
CA PRO A 34 -10.57 2.36 13.04
C PRO A 34 -10.93 3.83 12.74
N GLU A 35 -11.25 4.61 13.76
CA GLU A 35 -11.63 6.01 13.65
C GLU A 35 -10.48 6.91 13.14
N VAL A 36 -9.24 6.60 13.52
CA VAL A 36 -8.06 7.33 13.03
C VAL A 36 -7.80 6.99 11.56
N LEU A 37 -7.94 5.72 11.20
CA LEU A 37 -7.83 5.30 9.79
C LEU A 37 -8.92 5.97 8.94
N ALA A 38 -10.18 5.91 9.36
CA ALA A 38 -11.30 6.53 8.65
C ALA A 38 -11.10 8.05 8.45
N ALA A 39 -10.62 8.77 9.47
CA ALA A 39 -10.30 10.19 9.37
C ALA A 39 -9.14 10.49 8.41
N SER A 40 -8.24 9.53 8.19
CA SER A 40 -7.06 9.70 7.34
C SER A 40 -7.32 9.51 5.84
N VAL A 41 -8.51 9.03 5.42
CA VAL A 41 -8.83 8.69 4.01
C VAL A 41 -8.34 9.75 3.00
N PRO A 42 -8.54 11.07 3.20
CA PRO A 42 -8.10 12.07 2.23
C PRO A 42 -6.58 12.12 2.00
N LEU A 43 -5.78 11.60 2.94
CA LEU A 43 -4.32 11.61 2.86
C LEU A 43 -3.74 10.53 1.93
N TRP A 44 -4.58 9.58 1.49
CA TRP A 44 -4.14 8.43 0.70
C TRP A 44 -4.24 8.65 -0.81
N ASP A 45 -5.05 9.62 -1.26
CA ASP A 45 -5.28 9.86 -2.68
C ASP A 45 -4.05 10.54 -3.31
N GLY A 46 -3.56 9.99 -4.41
CA GLY A 46 -2.36 10.49 -5.09
C GLY A 46 -1.04 10.07 -4.44
N VAL A 47 -1.05 9.22 -3.42
CA VAL A 47 0.19 8.73 -2.79
C VAL A 47 0.98 7.85 -3.75
N THR A 48 2.27 8.15 -3.91
CA THR A 48 3.19 7.38 -4.74
C THR A 48 3.44 5.99 -4.17
N SER A 49 3.50 4.99 -5.05
CA SER A 49 3.90 3.62 -4.72
C SER A 49 5.25 3.29 -5.35
N PHE A 50 6.10 2.64 -4.57
CA PHE A 50 7.39 2.14 -5.03
C PHE A 50 7.47 0.62 -4.95
N VAL A 51 8.39 0.04 -5.73
CA VAL A 51 8.88 -1.32 -5.51
C VAL A 51 9.81 -1.31 -4.31
N ASP A 52 9.51 -2.17 -3.34
CA ASP A 52 10.21 -2.31 -2.06
C ASP A 52 10.21 -1.04 -1.19
N HIS A 53 10.46 -1.23 0.11
CA HIS A 53 10.62 -0.13 1.05
C HIS A 53 11.99 0.53 0.89
N ALA A 54 12.09 1.80 1.31
CA ALA A 54 13.36 2.52 1.36
C ALA A 54 14.40 1.76 2.20
N SER A 55 15.54 1.43 1.58
CA SER A 55 16.65 0.76 2.27
C SER A 55 17.59 1.75 2.97
N ALA A 56 18.56 1.23 3.72
CA ALA A 56 19.64 2.07 4.27
C ALA A 56 20.50 2.70 3.15
N ILE A 57 20.66 2.01 2.02
CA ILE A 57 21.43 2.49 0.87
C ILE A 57 20.71 3.68 0.23
N ASP A 58 19.38 3.64 0.17
CA ASP A 58 18.54 4.74 -0.31
C ASP A 58 18.73 6.04 0.51
N ARG A 59 19.13 5.94 1.78
CA ARG A 59 19.42 7.14 2.57
C ARG A 59 20.73 7.83 2.19
N THR A 60 21.60 7.16 1.43
CA THR A 60 22.91 7.69 1.03
C THR A 60 22.89 8.41 -0.32
N ARG A 61 21.80 8.29 -1.09
CA ARG A 61 21.62 8.94 -2.39
C ARG A 61 20.95 10.31 -2.28
N ALA A 62 21.31 11.21 -3.19
CA ALA A 62 20.56 12.45 -3.39
C ALA A 62 19.10 12.13 -3.78
N GLY A 63 18.15 12.70 -3.03
CA GLY A 63 16.72 12.51 -3.25
C GLY A 63 16.09 11.28 -2.59
N TYR A 64 16.85 10.52 -1.79
CA TYR A 64 16.40 9.39 -0.97
C TYR A 64 15.82 8.17 -1.72
N ARG A 65 14.80 8.31 -2.59
CA ARG A 65 14.19 7.19 -3.34
C ARG A 65 14.53 7.25 -4.83
N SER A 66 14.43 6.10 -5.50
CA SER A 66 14.60 6.03 -6.96
C SER A 66 13.30 6.30 -7.70
N VAL A 67 13.36 7.21 -8.67
CA VAL A 67 12.29 7.33 -9.67
C VAL A 67 12.14 6.06 -10.52
N ARG A 68 13.20 5.23 -10.61
CA ARG A 68 13.15 3.94 -11.30
C ARG A 68 12.27 2.92 -10.58
N ASP A 69 12.06 3.10 -9.28
CA ASP A 69 11.30 2.17 -8.44
C ASP A 69 9.85 2.62 -8.29
N VAL A 70 9.48 3.80 -8.80
CA VAL A 70 8.07 4.24 -8.83
C VAL A 70 7.28 3.28 -9.70
N CYS A 71 6.32 2.59 -9.09
CA CYS A 71 5.52 1.57 -9.76
C CYS A 71 4.05 1.91 -9.88
N GLY A 72 3.57 2.95 -9.18
CA GLY A 72 2.16 3.29 -9.20
C GLY A 72 1.79 4.49 -8.36
N VAL A 73 0.48 4.72 -8.29
CA VAL A 73 -0.15 5.73 -7.47
C VAL A 73 -1.45 5.16 -6.88
N VAL A 74 -1.69 5.45 -5.60
CA VAL A 74 -2.96 5.14 -4.93
C VAL A 74 -4.02 6.14 -5.40
N VAL A 75 -5.19 5.65 -5.83
CA VAL A 75 -6.28 6.48 -6.32
C VAL A 75 -7.63 6.06 -5.73
N SER A 76 -8.50 7.04 -5.50
CA SER A 76 -9.87 6.83 -5.01
C SER A 76 -9.93 6.03 -3.69
N PRO A 77 -9.20 6.44 -2.64
CA PRO A 77 -9.28 5.77 -1.35
C PRO A 77 -10.65 5.94 -0.72
N SER A 78 -11.06 4.93 0.03
CA SER A 78 -12.30 4.90 0.80
C SER A 78 -12.10 4.11 2.09
N TRP A 79 -12.96 4.38 3.06
CA TRP A 79 -12.98 3.64 4.31
C TRP A 79 -14.03 2.52 4.26
N GLU A 80 -13.61 1.33 4.65
CA GLU A 80 -14.50 0.18 4.82
C GLU A 80 -14.30 -0.44 6.20
N ALA A 81 -15.35 -0.47 7.02
CA ALA A 81 -15.25 -0.89 8.42
C ALA A 81 -14.65 -2.30 8.62
N THR A 82 -14.86 -3.21 7.66
CA THR A 82 -14.36 -4.59 7.71
C THR A 82 -12.96 -4.76 7.13
N ARG A 83 -12.51 -3.85 6.26
CA ARG A 83 -11.27 -3.99 5.49
C ARG A 83 -10.22 -2.92 5.77
N GLY A 84 -10.60 -1.76 6.27
CA GLY A 84 -9.71 -0.62 6.50
C GLY A 84 -9.74 0.38 5.34
N ILE A 85 -8.57 0.88 4.95
CA ILE A 85 -8.45 1.80 3.81
C ILE A 85 -8.34 0.98 2.53
N VAL A 86 -9.38 1.06 1.71
CA VAL A 86 -9.46 0.40 0.40
C VAL A 86 -9.29 1.45 -0.68
N ALA A 87 -8.47 1.18 -1.69
CA ALA A 87 -8.22 2.09 -2.81
C ALA A 87 -7.97 1.31 -4.09
N ARG A 88 -7.65 1.99 -5.18
CA ARG A 88 -7.03 1.36 -6.36
C ARG A 88 -5.55 1.73 -6.42
N LEU A 89 -4.68 0.75 -6.62
CA LEU A 89 -3.31 0.95 -7.06
C LEU A 89 -3.30 1.01 -8.58
N ARG A 90 -3.06 2.19 -9.14
CA ARG A 90 -2.84 2.38 -10.58
C ARG A 90 -1.36 2.27 -10.88
N LEU A 91 -0.95 1.21 -11.57
CA LEU A 91 0.42 1.00 -11.97
C LEU A 91 0.85 1.99 -13.06
N THR A 92 2.11 2.45 -12.98
CA THR A 92 2.71 3.38 -13.93
C THR A 92 4.22 3.18 -14.03
N GLY A 93 4.81 3.72 -15.10
CA GLY A 93 6.23 3.64 -15.34
C GLY A 93 6.73 2.21 -15.60
N ARG A 94 8.05 2.10 -15.81
CA ARG A 94 8.69 0.83 -16.13
C ARG A 94 8.51 -0.22 -15.03
N ALA A 95 8.67 0.17 -13.76
CA ALA A 95 8.54 -0.76 -12.64
C ALA A 95 7.11 -1.27 -12.47
N GLY A 96 6.09 -0.43 -12.71
CA GLY A 96 4.70 -0.87 -12.73
C GLY A 96 4.41 -1.87 -13.85
N GLU A 97 4.96 -1.64 -15.05
CA GLU A 97 4.86 -2.58 -16.17
C GLU A 97 5.51 -3.92 -15.86
N GLU A 98 6.68 -3.93 -15.23
CA GLU A 98 7.38 -5.14 -14.80
C GLU A 98 6.65 -5.88 -13.67
N LEU A 99 5.96 -5.16 -12.76
CA LEU A 99 5.16 -5.75 -11.69
C LEU A 99 3.81 -6.31 -12.15
N THR A 100 3.26 -5.84 -13.27
CA THR A 100 1.89 -6.19 -13.71
C THR A 100 1.66 -7.72 -13.76
N PRO A 101 2.51 -8.53 -14.42
CA PRO A 101 2.29 -9.98 -14.51
C PRO A 101 2.29 -10.68 -13.14
N LEU A 102 3.11 -10.20 -12.19
CA LEU A 102 3.15 -10.75 -10.84
C LEU A 102 1.84 -10.45 -10.10
N LEU A 103 1.34 -9.20 -10.16
CA LEU A 103 0.10 -8.84 -9.49
C LEU A 103 -1.13 -9.55 -10.10
N GLU A 104 -1.17 -9.71 -11.41
CA GLU A 104 -2.20 -10.50 -12.10
C GLU A 104 -2.19 -11.97 -11.62
N ALA A 105 -1.00 -12.60 -11.58
CA ALA A 105 -0.87 -13.97 -11.08
C ALA A 105 -1.28 -14.11 -9.61
N LEU A 106 -0.99 -13.12 -8.77
CA LEU A 106 -1.41 -13.10 -7.36
C LEU A 106 -2.93 -13.00 -7.20
N VAL A 107 -3.59 -12.19 -8.03
CA VAL A 107 -5.06 -12.11 -8.08
C VAL A 107 -5.64 -13.47 -8.47
N GLN A 108 -5.12 -14.07 -9.55
CA GLN A 108 -5.59 -15.35 -10.07
C GLN A 108 -5.44 -16.45 -9.01
N ALA A 109 -4.26 -16.58 -8.41
CA ALA A 109 -3.99 -17.60 -7.39
C ALA A 109 -4.92 -17.46 -6.17
N ARG A 110 -5.30 -16.23 -5.79
CA ARG A 110 -6.26 -16.00 -4.70
C ARG A 110 -7.67 -16.43 -5.07
N GLN A 111 -8.09 -16.21 -6.32
CA GLN A 111 -9.41 -16.61 -6.81
C GLN A 111 -9.54 -18.14 -6.91
N THR A 112 -8.45 -18.84 -7.23
CA THR A 112 -8.42 -20.32 -7.33
C THR A 112 -7.96 -21.02 -6.06
N ALA A 113 -7.68 -20.27 -4.98
CA ALA A 113 -7.13 -20.78 -3.72
C ALA A 113 -5.80 -21.55 -3.88
N GLU A 114 -5.00 -21.17 -4.87
CA GLU A 114 -3.66 -21.70 -5.10
C GLU A 114 -2.62 -21.02 -4.19
N PRO A 115 -1.49 -21.70 -3.90
CA PRO A 115 -0.35 -21.06 -3.25
C PRO A 115 0.13 -19.84 -4.04
N ALA A 116 0.38 -18.74 -3.34
CA ALA A 116 0.80 -17.47 -3.93
C ALA A 116 2.03 -16.91 -3.18
N PRO A 117 2.96 -16.24 -3.88
CA PRO A 117 4.03 -15.48 -3.22
C PRO A 117 3.49 -14.51 -2.16
N ASN A 118 4.24 -14.34 -1.07
CA ASN A 118 3.87 -13.41 0.00
C ASN A 118 4.19 -11.97 -0.41
N VAL A 119 3.38 -11.40 -1.30
CA VAL A 119 3.49 -9.99 -1.68
C VAL A 119 2.39 -9.20 -0.98
N GLY A 120 2.82 -8.08 -0.40
CA GLY A 120 2.08 -7.19 0.48
C GLY A 120 2.10 -5.74 -0.02
N LEU A 121 1.32 -4.91 0.66
CA LEU A 121 1.51 -3.46 0.65
C LEU A 121 1.99 -3.02 2.02
N SER A 122 2.80 -1.97 2.04
CA SER A 122 3.20 -1.33 3.27
C SER A 122 3.20 0.19 3.13
N ALA A 123 2.41 0.83 3.99
CA ALA A 123 2.36 2.28 4.07
C ALA A 123 3.51 2.81 4.94
N ASP A 124 4.24 3.79 4.42
CA ASP A 124 5.13 4.64 5.20
C ASP A 124 4.36 5.86 5.69
N LEU A 125 4.26 6.02 7.01
CA LEU A 125 3.35 6.95 7.66
C LEU A 125 4.09 7.84 8.65
N LEU A 126 3.76 9.14 8.63
CA LEU A 126 4.01 10.03 9.74
C LEU A 126 2.78 10.03 10.64
N VAL A 127 2.97 9.65 11.91
CA VAL A 127 1.87 9.49 12.87
C VAL A 127 2.16 10.21 14.18
N ALA A 128 1.12 10.82 14.75
CA ALA A 128 1.10 11.21 16.15
C ALA A 128 0.56 10.05 16.98
N HIS A 129 1.22 9.70 18.09
CA HIS A 129 0.81 8.60 18.95
C HIS A 129 1.00 8.93 20.44
N ASP A 130 0.16 8.31 21.28
CA ASP A 130 0.30 8.30 22.74
C ASP A 130 0.57 6.87 23.19
N GLY A 131 1.76 6.65 23.78
CA GLY A 131 2.27 5.31 24.02
C GLY A 131 2.30 4.50 22.72
N ARG A 132 1.53 3.41 22.67
CA ARG A 132 1.41 2.56 21.48
C ARG A 132 0.20 2.90 20.60
N ARG A 133 -0.70 3.79 21.04
CA ARG A 133 -1.94 4.07 20.34
C ARG A 133 -1.76 5.27 19.41
N VAL A 134 -2.01 5.06 18.13
CA VAL A 134 -2.01 6.15 17.15
C VAL A 134 -3.20 7.07 17.41
N GLN A 135 -2.94 8.38 17.42
CA GLN A 135 -3.93 9.44 17.63
C GLN A 135 -4.30 10.12 16.31
N ALA A 136 -3.34 10.26 15.39
CA ALA A 136 -3.57 10.79 14.06
C ALA A 136 -2.54 10.23 13.07
N ILE A 137 -2.97 10.03 11.81
CA ILE A 137 -2.06 9.95 10.67
C ILE A 137 -1.92 11.37 10.14
N GLU A 138 -0.72 11.93 10.22
CA GLU A 138 -0.44 13.30 9.81
C GLU A 138 -0.11 13.34 8.31
N ARG A 139 0.61 12.33 7.82
CA ARG A 139 0.96 12.17 6.40
C ARG A 139 1.10 10.70 6.03
N VAL A 140 0.73 10.40 4.78
CA VAL A 140 1.08 9.15 4.09
C VAL A 140 2.20 9.50 3.12
N LEU A 141 3.40 8.94 3.33
CA LEU A 141 4.59 9.26 2.55
C LEU A 141 4.67 8.40 1.28
N ALA A 142 4.35 7.12 1.41
CA ALA A 142 4.31 6.16 0.30
C ALA A 142 3.45 4.94 0.67
N VAL A 143 3.04 4.18 -0.34
CA VAL A 143 2.47 2.82 -0.18
C VAL A 143 3.23 1.87 -1.08
N ASP A 144 4.17 1.13 -0.49
CA ASP A 144 5.16 0.34 -1.23
C ASP A 144 4.68 -1.11 -1.43
N VAL A 145 5.03 -1.69 -2.58
CA VAL A 145 4.81 -3.11 -2.90
C VAL A 145 6.01 -3.90 -2.36
N VAL A 146 5.77 -4.78 -1.39
CA VAL A 146 6.83 -5.43 -0.59
C VAL A 146 6.59 -6.93 -0.44
N VAL A 147 7.60 -7.67 0.05
CA VAL A 147 7.52 -9.09 0.44
C VAL A 147 7.53 -9.31 1.96
#